data_AF-A0A423TS05-F1
#
_entry.id   AF-A0A423TS05-F1
#
_cell.length_a   1.000
_cell.length_b   1.000
_cell.length_c   1.000
_cell.angle_alpha   90.00
_cell.angle_beta   90.00
_cell.angle_gamma   90.00
#
_symmetry.space_group_name_H-M   'P 1'
#
loop_
_entity.id
_entity.type
_entity.pdbx_description
1 polymer ?
#
loop_
_entity_poly.entity_id
_entity_poly.type
_entity_poly.pdbx_seq_one_letter_code
_entity_poly.pdbx_strand_id
1 'polypeptide(L)'
;MDADGFTVVSKKKAAKRRSAKPPADYVNTCEENVEDCLRKIIQAREDLEASEGFTTFRENLNEVKSSQQKEDGCRISSIVCYGLGQVSSSRIARYQTGLLLSIQEFFDVAVEVFDPAFSSLDERVLILNDVDALPQVGREGIICGHREIRGEFVAPEQKWPHDGEEFTEERMPRYSEKVDIWKIPSVCNHFLGKSEEARIFRYHVFSMHRQCREKTPQARPSAGEVLQFYEDLLQRHFNEGIYSAKEEL
;
A
#
# COMPACT_ATOMS: atom_id res chain seq x y z
N MET A 1 -29.14 -24.79 -36.11
CA MET A 1 -27.73 -25.18 -35.94
C MET A 1 -26.94 -24.06 -36.56
N ASP A 2 -26.29 -23.24 -35.75
CA ASP A 2 -25.41 -22.18 -36.24
C ASP A 2 -24.05 -22.80 -36.61
N ALA A 3 -23.40 -22.26 -37.64
CA ALA A 3 -22.31 -22.91 -38.37
C ALA A 3 -21.00 -23.12 -37.58
N ASP A 4 -20.91 -22.63 -36.33
CA ASP A 4 -19.67 -22.63 -35.55
C ASP A 4 -19.68 -23.58 -34.34
N GLY A 5 -20.69 -24.46 -34.20
CA GLY A 5 -20.67 -25.52 -33.17
C GLY A 5 -20.76 -25.06 -31.71
N PHE A 6 -20.88 -23.76 -31.43
CA PHE A 6 -21.10 -23.23 -30.09
C PHE A 6 -22.58 -23.25 -29.71
N THR A 7 -22.89 -23.82 -28.54
CA THR A 7 -24.25 -23.82 -27.98
C THR A 7 -24.44 -22.61 -27.08
N VAL A 8 -25.36 -21.72 -27.44
CA VAL A 8 -25.75 -20.58 -26.58
C VAL A 8 -26.61 -21.10 -25.41
N VAL A 9 -26.09 -21.08 -24.20
CA VAL A 9 -26.84 -21.39 -22.98
C VAL A 9 -27.53 -20.15 -22.41
N SER A 10 -28.86 -20.21 -22.29
CA SER A 10 -29.65 -19.14 -21.67
C SER A 10 -29.40 -19.10 -20.15
N LYS A 11 -28.84 -17.99 -19.64
CA LYS A 11 -28.76 -17.76 -18.18
C LYS A 11 -30.16 -17.49 -17.62
N LYS A 12 -30.56 -18.23 -16.57
CA LYS A 12 -31.73 -17.89 -15.75
C LYS A 12 -31.53 -16.47 -15.18
N LYS A 13 -32.48 -15.57 -15.40
CA LYS A 13 -32.48 -14.23 -14.78
C LYS A 13 -32.50 -14.39 -13.26
N ALA A 14 -31.45 -13.93 -12.59
CA ALA A 14 -31.42 -13.85 -11.14
C ALA A 14 -32.53 -12.91 -10.65
N ALA A 15 -33.31 -13.34 -9.66
CA ALA A 15 -34.34 -12.52 -9.06
C ALA A 15 -33.72 -11.26 -8.43
N LYS A 16 -34.22 -10.08 -8.83
CA LYS A 16 -33.74 -8.78 -8.35
C LYS A 16 -34.08 -8.66 -6.86
N ARG A 17 -33.08 -8.75 -5.97
CA ARG A 17 -33.26 -8.39 -4.55
C ARG A 17 -33.70 -6.93 -4.47
N ARG A 18 -34.84 -6.67 -3.81
CA ARG A 18 -35.28 -5.29 -3.51
C ARG A 18 -34.33 -4.72 -2.45
N SER A 19 -33.41 -3.86 -2.86
CA SER A 19 -32.66 -3.02 -1.93
C SER A 19 -33.62 -1.97 -1.37
N ALA A 20 -33.74 -1.90 -0.04
CA ALA A 20 -34.42 -0.78 0.60
C ALA A 20 -33.71 0.52 0.18
N LYS A 21 -34.46 1.55 -0.22
CA LYS A 21 -33.88 2.86 -0.51
C LYS A 21 -33.34 3.45 0.81
N PRO A 22 -32.07 3.91 0.86
CA PRO A 22 -31.59 4.63 2.02
C PRO A 22 -32.35 5.97 2.17
N PRO A 23 -32.44 6.52 3.39
CA PRO A 23 -33.03 7.83 3.66
C PRO A 23 -32.34 8.93 2.84
N ALA A 24 -33.09 9.96 2.45
CA ALA A 24 -32.65 11.01 1.53
C ALA A 24 -31.47 11.88 2.02
N ASP A 25 -31.10 11.77 3.29
CA ASP A 25 -30.02 12.54 3.91
C ASP A 25 -28.73 11.72 4.15
N TYR A 26 -28.61 10.54 3.52
CA TYR A 26 -27.37 9.76 3.57
C TYR A 26 -26.31 10.40 2.68
N VAL A 27 -25.50 11.29 3.26
CA VAL A 27 -24.23 11.72 2.67
C VAL A 27 -23.36 10.47 2.55
N ASN A 28 -23.21 9.99 1.32
CA ASN A 28 -22.39 8.84 0.99
C ASN A 28 -20.92 9.27 1.05
N THR A 29 -20.33 9.25 2.25
CA THR A 29 -18.87 9.23 2.38
C THR A 29 -18.41 7.83 1.95
N CYS A 30 -18.32 7.60 0.64
CA CYS A 30 -17.67 6.42 0.10
C CYS A 30 -16.18 6.52 0.39
N GLU A 31 -15.74 6.22 1.61
CA GLU A 31 -14.44 5.57 1.74
C GLU A 31 -14.58 4.23 1.04
N GLU A 32 -14.35 4.20 -0.28
CA GLU A 32 -14.21 2.96 -1.03
C GLU A 32 -13.26 2.06 -0.23
N ASN A 33 -13.76 0.90 0.21
CA ASN A 33 -13.18 0.17 1.33
C ASN A 33 -11.89 -0.55 0.89
N VAL A 34 -10.78 0.20 0.88
CA VAL A 34 -9.41 -0.26 0.58
C VAL A 34 -9.10 -1.51 1.40
N GLU A 35 -9.43 -1.51 2.68
CA GLU A 35 -9.21 -2.64 3.60
C GLU A 35 -9.93 -3.92 3.15
N ASP A 36 -11.18 -3.80 2.68
CA ASP A 36 -11.91 -4.93 2.11
C ASP A 36 -11.30 -5.45 0.81
N CYS A 37 -10.80 -4.55 -0.03
CA CYS A 37 -10.09 -4.93 -1.24
C CYS A 37 -8.77 -5.65 -0.92
N LEU A 38 -7.97 -5.12 0.00
CA LEU A 38 -6.72 -5.72 0.47
C LEU A 38 -6.95 -7.12 1.04
N ARG A 39 -7.91 -7.28 1.95
CA ARG A 39 -8.26 -8.58 2.54
C ARG A 39 -8.63 -9.63 1.47
N LYS A 40 -9.32 -9.19 0.42
CA LYS A 40 -9.71 -10.05 -0.69
C LYS A 40 -8.54 -10.43 -1.59
N ILE A 41 -7.52 -9.58 -1.72
CA ILE A 41 -6.27 -9.88 -2.44
C ILE A 41 -5.46 -10.88 -1.63
N ILE A 42 -5.29 -10.64 -0.32
CA ILE A 42 -4.58 -11.53 0.60
C ILE A 42 -5.21 -12.92 0.57
N GLN A 43 -6.53 -13.02 0.71
CA GLN A 43 -7.21 -14.32 0.63
C GLN A 43 -6.99 -15.02 -0.72
N ALA A 44 -7.02 -14.28 -1.84
CA ALA A 44 -6.77 -14.87 -3.15
C ALA A 44 -5.33 -15.38 -3.28
N ARG A 45 -4.36 -14.69 -2.68
CA ARG A 45 -2.96 -15.11 -2.59
C ARG A 45 -2.83 -16.38 -1.74
N GLU A 46 -3.40 -16.42 -0.54
CA GLU A 46 -3.39 -17.61 0.33
C GLU A 46 -4.02 -18.82 -0.36
N ASP A 47 -5.18 -18.64 -0.99
CA ASP A 47 -5.87 -19.67 -1.76
C ASP A 47 -5.00 -20.18 -2.93
N LEU A 48 -4.27 -19.28 -3.60
CA LEU A 48 -3.34 -19.61 -4.67
C LEU A 48 -2.15 -20.41 -4.14
N GLU A 49 -1.50 -19.93 -3.07
CA GLU A 49 -0.31 -20.55 -2.50
C GLU A 49 -0.58 -21.93 -1.90
N ALA A 50 -1.82 -22.17 -1.43
CA ALA A 50 -2.27 -23.48 -0.98
C ALA A 50 -2.60 -24.47 -2.12
N SER A 51 -2.61 -24.03 -3.39
CA SER A 51 -2.98 -24.87 -4.53
C SER A 51 -1.80 -25.73 -5.02
N GLU A 52 -2.11 -26.94 -5.54
CA GLU A 52 -1.10 -27.81 -6.16
C GLU A 52 -0.39 -27.13 -7.34
N GLY A 53 -1.11 -26.31 -8.11
CA GLY A 53 -0.54 -25.58 -9.23
C GLY A 53 0.54 -24.60 -8.82
N PHE A 54 0.41 -23.99 -7.64
CA PHE A 54 1.41 -23.06 -7.12
C PHE A 54 2.66 -23.78 -6.63
N THR A 55 2.54 -24.99 -6.08
CA THR A 55 3.70 -25.83 -5.73
C THR A 55 4.58 -26.08 -6.96
N THR A 56 4.00 -26.56 -8.06
CA THR A 56 4.72 -26.77 -9.33
C THR A 56 5.30 -25.46 -9.87
N PHE A 57 4.54 -24.37 -9.79
CA PHE A 57 5.03 -23.06 -10.21
C PHE A 57 6.26 -22.61 -9.40
N ARG A 58 6.25 -22.83 -8.08
CA ARG A 58 7.36 -22.49 -7.19
C ARG A 58 8.61 -23.31 -7.49
N GLU A 59 8.47 -24.58 -7.87
CA GLU A 59 9.59 -25.40 -8.34
C GLU A 59 10.23 -24.80 -9.60
N ASN A 60 9.43 -24.38 -10.59
CA ASN A 60 9.94 -23.69 -11.78
C ASN A 60 10.66 -22.38 -11.42
N LEU A 61 10.14 -21.61 -10.46
CA LEU A 61 10.80 -20.39 -9.99
C LEU A 61 12.17 -20.68 -9.34
N ASN A 62 12.30 -21.79 -8.61
CA ASN A 62 13.59 -22.20 -8.05
C ASN A 62 14.63 -22.54 -9.13
N GLU A 63 14.21 -23.17 -10.23
CA GLU A 63 15.10 -23.45 -11.36
C GLU A 63 15.59 -22.15 -12.03
N VAL A 64 14.70 -21.18 -12.20
CA VAL A 64 15.05 -19.84 -12.69
C VAL A 64 16.06 -19.19 -11.75
N LYS A 65 15.77 -19.13 -10.44
CA LYS A 65 16.64 -18.48 -9.44
C LYS A 65 18.01 -19.16 -9.35
N SER A 66 18.06 -20.48 -9.49
CA SER A 66 19.32 -21.25 -9.54
C SER A 66 20.15 -20.89 -10.77
N SER A 67 19.50 -20.63 -11.91
CA SER A 67 20.17 -20.21 -13.13
C SER A 67 20.75 -18.79 -13.04
N GLN A 68 20.21 -17.93 -12.16
CA GLN A 68 20.72 -16.58 -11.91
C GLN A 68 22.01 -16.55 -11.09
N GLN A 69 22.38 -17.64 -10.42
CA GLN A 69 23.59 -17.73 -9.59
C GLN A 69 24.85 -18.15 -10.38
N LYS A 70 24.71 -18.46 -11.66
CA LYS A 70 25.85 -18.78 -12.55
C LYS A 70 26.62 -17.49 -12.87
N GLU A 71 27.93 -17.59 -13.11
CA GLU A 71 28.79 -16.43 -13.43
C GLU A 71 28.29 -15.62 -14.63
N ASP A 72 27.65 -16.27 -15.61
CA ASP A 72 27.03 -15.64 -16.78
C ASP A 72 25.48 -15.50 -16.67
N GLY A 73 24.93 -15.64 -15.45
CA GLY A 73 23.50 -15.66 -15.20
C GLY A 73 22.84 -14.27 -15.32
N CYS A 74 21.75 -14.18 -16.08
CA CYS A 74 20.93 -12.97 -16.14
C CYS A 74 20.07 -12.85 -14.88
N ARG A 75 20.28 -11.80 -14.09
CA ARG A 75 19.47 -11.51 -12.91
C ARG A 75 18.23 -10.70 -13.29
N ILE A 76 17.08 -11.13 -12.79
CA ILE A 76 15.83 -10.37 -12.86
C ILE A 76 16.01 -9.17 -11.94
N SER A 77 15.91 -7.98 -12.49
CA SER A 77 16.05 -6.71 -11.77
C SER A 77 14.72 -6.06 -11.43
N SER A 78 13.67 -6.36 -12.21
CA SER A 78 12.32 -5.83 -12.04
C SER A 78 11.31 -6.68 -12.80
N ILE A 79 10.04 -6.50 -12.45
CA ILE A 79 8.89 -7.13 -13.11
C ILE A 79 7.97 -6.01 -13.59
N VAL A 80 7.49 -6.13 -14.81
CA VAL A 80 6.48 -5.21 -15.35
C VAL A 80 5.26 -6.04 -15.75
N CYS A 81 4.11 -5.71 -15.17
CA CYS A 81 2.85 -6.38 -15.44
C CYS A 81 1.91 -5.47 -16.22
N TYR A 82 1.56 -5.89 -17.43
CA TYR A 82 0.52 -5.27 -18.24
C TYR A 82 -0.73 -6.14 -18.16
N GLY A 83 -1.87 -5.57 -17.78
CA GLY A 83 -3.14 -6.31 -17.86
C GLY A 83 -3.52 -7.09 -16.59
N LEU A 84 -3.45 -6.47 -15.41
CA LEU A 84 -3.86 -7.09 -14.14
C LEU A 84 -5.39 -7.16 -13.95
N GLY A 85 -6.12 -6.27 -14.60
CA GLY A 85 -7.56 -6.07 -14.51
C GLY A 85 -7.99 -5.26 -13.29
N GLN A 86 -9.31 -5.07 -13.17
CA GLN A 86 -9.92 -4.31 -12.07
C GLN A 86 -9.94 -5.14 -10.77
N VAL A 87 -8.91 -5.01 -9.95
CA VAL A 87 -8.64 -5.87 -8.76
C VAL A 87 -9.78 -5.83 -7.72
N SER A 88 -10.35 -4.67 -7.50
CA SER A 88 -11.45 -4.40 -6.58
C SER A 88 -12.73 -5.15 -6.90
N SER A 89 -13.00 -5.40 -8.19
CA SER A 89 -14.26 -5.98 -8.65
C SER A 89 -14.10 -7.40 -9.21
N SER A 90 -12.91 -7.76 -9.70
CA SER A 90 -12.67 -9.03 -10.39
C SER A 90 -11.96 -10.03 -9.48
N ARG A 91 -12.55 -11.23 -9.34
CA ARG A 91 -11.89 -12.35 -8.64
C ARG A 91 -10.62 -12.76 -9.38
N ILE A 92 -10.66 -12.83 -10.70
CA ILE A 92 -9.51 -13.25 -11.52
C ILE A 92 -8.35 -12.26 -11.35
N ALA A 93 -8.63 -10.95 -11.40
CA ALA A 93 -7.62 -9.91 -11.18
C ALA A 93 -6.95 -10.04 -9.81
N ARG A 94 -7.70 -10.41 -8.76
CA ARG A 94 -7.13 -10.67 -7.42
C ARG A 94 -6.18 -11.86 -7.39
N TYR A 95 -6.51 -12.97 -8.06
CA TYR A 95 -5.56 -14.10 -8.16
C TYR A 95 -4.34 -13.75 -9.00
N GLN A 96 -4.49 -12.97 -10.08
CA GLN A 96 -3.36 -12.46 -10.85
C GLN A 96 -2.47 -11.56 -10.00
N THR A 97 -3.07 -10.70 -9.17
CA THR A 97 -2.37 -9.85 -8.20
C THR A 97 -1.63 -10.70 -7.16
N GLY A 98 -2.31 -11.71 -6.58
CA GLY A 98 -1.69 -12.62 -5.61
C GLY A 98 -0.48 -13.34 -6.19
N LEU A 99 -0.59 -13.86 -7.42
CA LEU A 99 0.53 -14.50 -8.13
C LEU A 99 1.69 -13.51 -8.32
N LEU A 100 1.40 -12.28 -8.76
CA LEU A 100 2.40 -11.24 -9.00
C LEU A 100 3.15 -10.89 -7.70
N LEU A 101 2.44 -10.74 -6.58
CA LEU A 101 3.03 -10.50 -5.25
C LEU A 101 3.91 -11.67 -4.80
N SER A 102 3.49 -12.92 -5.01
CA SER A 102 4.32 -14.07 -4.67
C SER A 102 5.62 -14.12 -5.51
N ILE A 103 5.58 -13.72 -6.79
CA ILE A 103 6.76 -13.64 -7.65
C ILE A 103 7.68 -12.48 -7.21
N GLN A 104 7.09 -11.33 -6.88
CA GLN A 104 7.80 -10.17 -6.33
C GLN A 104 8.63 -10.56 -5.11
N GLU A 105 7.99 -11.16 -4.12
CA GLU A 105 8.63 -11.60 -2.87
C GLU A 105 9.70 -12.66 -3.16
N PHE A 106 9.42 -13.59 -4.09
CA PHE A 106 10.36 -14.66 -4.40
C PHE A 106 11.68 -14.15 -5.01
N PHE A 107 11.62 -13.15 -5.91
CA PHE A 107 12.82 -12.57 -6.52
C PHE A 107 13.39 -11.38 -5.77
N ASP A 108 12.61 -10.78 -4.85
CA ASP A 108 12.96 -9.56 -4.10
C ASP A 108 13.33 -8.41 -5.06
N VAL A 109 12.39 -8.08 -5.96
CA VAL A 109 12.55 -7.07 -7.02
C VAL A 109 11.36 -6.13 -7.08
N ALA A 110 11.56 -4.95 -7.67
CA ALA A 110 10.47 -4.00 -7.89
C ALA A 110 9.46 -4.53 -8.92
N VAL A 111 8.18 -4.26 -8.67
CA VAL A 111 7.08 -4.53 -9.60
C VAL A 111 6.45 -3.21 -10.02
N GLU A 112 6.27 -3.04 -11.32
CA GLU A 112 5.46 -1.97 -11.90
C GLU A 112 4.23 -2.59 -12.57
N VAL A 113 3.05 -2.01 -12.35
CA VAL A 113 1.81 -2.51 -12.92
C VAL A 113 1.09 -1.41 -13.70
N PHE A 114 0.66 -1.75 -14.90
CA PHE A 114 -0.09 -0.87 -15.77
C PHE A 114 -1.32 -1.58 -16.32
N ASP A 115 -2.50 -1.03 -16.06
CA ASP A 115 -3.74 -1.50 -16.67
C ASP A 115 -4.75 -0.36 -16.88
N PRO A 116 -5.25 -0.13 -18.10
CA PRO A 116 -6.28 0.87 -18.36
C PRO A 116 -7.64 0.55 -17.70
N ALA A 117 -7.83 -0.67 -17.19
CA ALA A 117 -9.04 -1.10 -16.50
C ALA A 117 -9.02 -0.83 -14.98
N PHE A 118 -7.96 -0.20 -14.45
CA PHE A 118 -7.94 0.21 -13.04
C PHE A 118 -9.04 1.22 -12.73
N SER A 119 -9.66 1.00 -11.58
CA SER A 119 -10.52 1.98 -10.93
C SER A 119 -9.75 2.79 -9.90
N SER A 120 -10.33 3.89 -9.42
CA SER A 120 -9.79 4.71 -8.33
C SER A 120 -9.41 3.89 -7.10
N LEU A 121 -10.22 2.86 -6.77
CA LEU A 121 -9.93 1.95 -5.67
C LEU A 121 -8.72 1.06 -5.96
N ASP A 122 -8.56 0.59 -7.20
CA ASP A 122 -7.42 -0.25 -7.59
C ASP A 122 -6.11 0.53 -7.50
N GLU A 123 -6.10 1.77 -8.00
CA GLU A 123 -4.94 2.66 -7.87
C GLU A 123 -4.56 2.85 -6.40
N ARG A 124 -5.53 3.16 -5.53
CA ARG A 124 -5.27 3.34 -4.10
C ARG A 124 -4.75 2.07 -3.42
N VAL A 125 -5.23 0.90 -3.83
CA VAL A 125 -4.84 -0.41 -3.28
C VAL A 125 -3.46 -0.85 -3.80
N LEU A 126 -3.15 -0.60 -5.06
CA LEU A 126 -1.92 -1.06 -5.73
C LEU A 126 -0.74 -0.06 -5.58
N ILE A 127 -1.01 1.21 -5.29
CA ILE A 127 0.03 2.22 -5.01
C ILE A 127 0.59 2.07 -3.58
N LEU A 128 -0.10 1.37 -2.69
CA LEU A 128 0.39 1.01 -1.35
C LEU A 128 1.24 -0.28 -1.42
N ASN A 129 2.52 -0.14 -1.76
CA ASN A 129 3.48 -1.23 -1.66
C ASN A 129 3.93 -1.41 -0.19
N ASP A 130 4.19 -2.66 0.22
CA ASP A 130 4.62 -3.09 1.58
C ASP A 130 3.51 -3.13 2.68
N VAL A 131 2.39 -3.80 2.37
CA VAL A 131 1.29 -4.07 3.33
C VAL A 131 1.42 -5.40 4.08
N ASP A 132 2.49 -6.15 3.84
CA ASP A 132 2.74 -7.48 4.43
C ASP A 132 2.96 -7.39 5.96
N ALA A 133 3.25 -6.19 6.47
CA ALA A 133 3.54 -5.89 7.87
C ALA A 133 2.55 -4.88 8.48
N LEU A 134 1.25 -5.06 8.26
CA LEU A 134 0.19 -4.26 8.90
C LEU A 134 -0.45 -4.99 10.10
N PRO A 135 0.13 -4.91 11.32
CA PRO A 135 -0.55 -5.38 12.51
C PRO A 135 -1.71 -4.44 12.86
N GLN A 136 -2.87 -4.99 13.19
CA GLN A 136 -3.98 -4.19 13.71
C GLN A 136 -3.58 -3.59 15.07
N VAL A 137 -3.62 -2.26 15.19
CA VAL A 137 -3.32 -1.57 16.45
C VAL A 137 -4.50 -1.73 17.41
N GLY A 138 -4.41 -2.72 18.30
CA GLY A 138 -5.31 -2.86 19.45
C GLY A 138 -4.93 -1.90 20.59
N ARG A 139 -5.69 -1.94 21.70
CA ARG A 139 -5.39 -1.13 22.91
C ARG A 139 -4.01 -1.39 23.52
N GLU A 140 -3.43 -2.55 23.22
CA GLU A 140 -2.12 -2.96 23.72
C GLU A 140 -0.95 -2.47 22.85
N GLY A 141 -1.22 -1.91 21.66
CA GLY A 141 -0.18 -1.49 20.70
C GLY A 141 0.47 -2.66 19.94
N ILE A 142 1.45 -2.34 19.11
CA ILE A 142 2.12 -3.25 18.18
C ILE A 142 3.64 -3.21 18.33
N ILE A 143 4.31 -4.25 17.84
CA ILE A 143 5.76 -4.29 17.58
C ILE A 143 5.91 -4.66 16.10
N CYS A 144 6.82 -4.00 15.41
CA CYS A 144 7.09 -4.22 13.98
C CYS A 144 8.30 -5.14 13.83
N GLY A 145 8.05 -6.43 13.59
CA GLY A 145 9.11 -7.42 13.35
C GLY A 145 9.77 -7.98 14.61
N HIS A 146 10.66 -8.96 14.41
CA HIS A 146 11.28 -9.75 15.48
C HIS A 146 12.75 -9.40 15.75
N ARG A 147 13.19 -8.21 15.31
CA ARG A 147 14.59 -7.76 15.40
C ARG A 147 14.65 -6.32 15.88
N GLU A 148 15.77 -5.96 16.49
CA GLU A 148 16.06 -4.59 16.90
C GLU A 148 16.03 -3.64 15.68
N ILE A 149 15.28 -2.55 15.80
CA ILE A 149 15.17 -1.51 14.77
C ILE A 149 16.08 -0.33 15.13
N ARG A 150 16.90 0.09 14.17
CA ARG A 150 17.89 1.18 14.33
C ARG A 150 17.73 2.26 13.25
N GLY A 151 18.37 3.40 13.48
CA GLY A 151 18.44 4.52 12.53
C GLY A 151 17.53 5.71 12.86
N GLU A 152 17.63 6.79 12.09
CA GLU A 152 16.95 8.07 12.35
C GLU A 152 15.57 8.20 11.66
N PHE A 153 15.28 7.28 10.73
CA PHE A 153 14.01 7.24 10.04
C PHE A 153 12.89 6.75 10.96
N VAL A 154 13.21 5.83 11.88
CA VAL A 154 12.25 5.19 12.78
C VAL A 154 11.98 6.05 14.02
N ALA A 155 10.80 5.91 14.60
CA ALA A 155 10.43 6.69 15.77
C ALA A 155 11.26 6.28 17.00
N PRO A 156 11.52 7.19 17.96
CA PRO A 156 12.33 6.88 19.14
C PRO A 156 11.84 5.67 19.93
N GLU A 157 10.52 5.50 20.05
CA GLU A 157 9.89 4.38 20.75
C GLU A 157 9.97 3.04 20.00
N GLN A 158 10.36 3.05 18.72
CA GLN A 158 10.65 1.82 17.98
C GLN A 158 12.07 1.31 18.23
N LYS A 159 12.93 2.15 18.84
CA LYS A 159 14.30 1.76 19.19
C LYS A 159 14.28 1.00 20.50
N TRP A 160 15.17 0.01 20.62
CA TRP A 160 15.34 -0.74 21.85
C TRP A 160 15.73 0.18 23.01
N PRO A 161 14.98 0.20 24.12
CA PRO A 161 15.20 1.17 25.19
C PRO A 161 16.22 0.70 26.25
N HIS A 162 16.69 -0.55 26.19
CA HIS A 162 17.58 -1.12 27.20
C HIS A 162 19.03 -1.14 26.71
N ASP A 163 19.75 -0.04 26.94
CA ASP A 163 21.15 0.10 26.54
C ASP A 163 22.03 -1.02 27.14
N GLY A 164 22.79 -1.69 26.29
CA GLY A 164 23.74 -2.74 26.69
C GLY A 164 23.14 -4.14 26.90
N GLU A 165 21.83 -4.30 26.66
CA GLU A 165 21.15 -5.59 26.71
C GLU A 165 20.82 -6.11 25.30
N GLU A 166 20.80 -7.43 25.14
CA GLU A 166 20.32 -8.05 23.89
C GLU A 166 18.82 -7.83 23.72
N PHE A 167 18.41 -7.58 22.47
CA PHE A 167 17.01 -7.39 22.12
C PHE A 167 16.20 -8.67 22.38
N THR A 168 15.06 -8.53 23.08
CA THR A 168 14.05 -9.58 23.18
C THR A 168 12.67 -9.00 22.93
N GLU A 169 11.86 -9.70 22.13
CA GLU A 169 10.54 -9.22 21.71
C GLU A 169 9.59 -9.01 22.90
N GLU A 170 9.65 -9.89 23.91
CA GLU A 170 8.79 -9.86 25.08
C GLU A 170 9.01 -8.62 25.96
N ARG A 171 10.18 -8.01 25.84
CA ARG A 171 10.59 -6.83 26.61
C ARG A 171 10.51 -5.54 25.79
N MET A 172 10.25 -5.65 24.48
CA MET A 172 10.09 -4.48 23.63
C MET A 172 8.76 -3.79 23.95
N PRO A 173 8.75 -2.50 24.33
CA PRO A 173 7.51 -1.78 24.54
C PRO A 173 6.71 -1.71 23.25
N ARG A 174 5.42 -2.01 23.35
CA ARG A 174 4.47 -1.84 22.25
C ARG A 174 4.22 -0.35 21.99
N TYR A 175 4.06 0.00 20.73
CA TYR A 175 3.82 1.37 20.29
C TYR A 175 2.58 1.45 19.39
N SER A 176 2.17 2.67 19.02
CA SER A 176 0.94 2.91 18.27
C SER A 176 1.22 3.41 16.85
N GLU A 177 0.17 3.73 16.10
CA GLU A 177 0.19 4.35 14.76
C GLU A 177 0.99 5.65 14.70
N LYS A 178 1.31 6.26 15.85
CA LYS A 178 2.12 7.48 15.95
C LYS A 178 3.54 7.29 15.42
N VAL A 179 4.03 6.06 15.29
CA VAL A 179 5.33 5.78 14.64
C VAL A 179 5.32 6.14 13.16
N ASP A 180 4.16 6.11 12.49
CA ASP A 180 4.06 6.47 11.08
C ASP A 180 3.97 7.99 10.91
N ILE A 181 3.32 8.68 11.85
CA ILE A 181 3.32 10.14 11.91
C ILE A 181 4.75 10.70 12.00
N TRP A 182 5.62 10.06 12.77
CA TRP A 182 7.04 10.43 12.87
C TRP A 182 7.78 10.41 11.52
N LYS A 183 7.40 9.48 10.62
CA LYS A 183 8.04 9.27 9.32
C LYS A 183 7.55 10.27 8.26
N ILE A 184 6.34 10.84 8.42
CA ILE A 184 5.72 11.74 7.42
C ILE A 184 6.68 12.84 6.95
N PRO A 185 7.40 13.58 7.82
CA PRO A 185 8.30 14.63 7.37
C PRO A 185 9.42 14.11 6.46
N SER A 186 9.97 12.93 6.74
CA SER A 186 11.02 12.33 5.89
C SER A 186 10.49 12.00 4.51
N VAL A 187 9.32 11.34 4.47
CA VAL A 187 8.66 10.89 3.24
C VAL A 187 8.23 12.09 2.40
N CYS A 188 7.58 13.08 3.02
CA CYS A 188 7.17 14.31 2.35
C CYS A 188 8.38 15.07 1.77
N ASN A 189 9.46 15.23 2.55
CA ASN A 189 10.67 15.90 2.06
C ASN A 189 11.35 15.14 0.92
N HIS A 190 11.27 13.81 0.90
CA HIS A 190 11.74 13.00 -0.22
C HIS A 190 10.94 13.31 -1.49
N PHE A 191 9.60 13.28 -1.42
CA PHE A 191 8.73 13.58 -2.56
C PHE A 191 8.89 15.01 -3.10
N LEU A 192 9.04 16.00 -2.21
CA LEU A 192 9.24 17.39 -2.60
C LEU A 192 10.56 17.61 -3.37
N GLY A 193 11.57 16.74 -3.19
CA GLY A 193 12.84 16.89 -3.87
C GLY A 193 13.58 18.19 -3.51
N LYS A 194 14.33 18.76 -4.46
CA LYS A 194 15.28 19.88 -4.21
C LYS A 194 14.96 21.17 -4.97
N SER A 195 13.78 21.30 -5.57
CA SER A 195 13.42 22.52 -6.29
C SER A 195 13.27 23.73 -5.35
N GLU A 196 13.28 24.95 -5.92
CA GLU A 196 13.09 26.17 -5.14
C GLU A 196 11.66 26.25 -4.58
N GLU A 197 10.68 25.77 -5.35
CA GLU A 197 9.29 25.61 -4.96
C GLU A 197 9.15 24.70 -3.74
N ALA A 198 9.92 23.61 -3.70
CA ALA A 198 9.98 22.69 -2.58
C ALA A 198 10.61 23.33 -1.33
N ARG A 199 11.55 24.27 -1.50
CA ARG A 199 12.13 25.04 -0.40
C ARG A 199 11.10 25.95 0.25
N ILE A 200 10.28 26.62 -0.56
CA ILE A 200 9.17 27.45 -0.10
C ILE A 200 8.13 26.58 0.61
N PHE A 201 7.74 25.45 0.03
CA PHE A 201 6.77 24.55 0.66
C PHE A 201 7.28 24.03 2.02
N ARG A 202 8.56 23.64 2.11
CA ARG A 202 9.23 23.22 3.35
C ARG A 202 9.13 24.25 4.47
N TYR A 203 9.24 25.53 4.14
CA TYR A 203 9.08 26.60 5.13
C TYR A 203 7.67 26.59 5.73
N HIS A 204 6.64 26.44 4.90
CA HIS A 204 5.25 26.46 5.36
C HIS A 204 4.85 25.22 6.16
N VAL A 205 5.37 24.05 5.80
CA VAL A 205 5.08 22.80 6.55
C VAL A 205 5.95 22.61 7.79
N PHE A 206 6.93 23.49 8.05
CA PHE A 206 7.92 23.32 9.11
C PHE A 206 7.28 23.10 10.49
N SER A 207 6.26 23.88 10.85
CA SER A 207 5.59 23.76 12.15
C SER A 207 4.92 22.40 12.32
N MET A 208 4.18 21.95 11.31
CA MET A 208 3.52 20.65 11.29
C MET A 208 4.55 19.51 11.32
N HIS A 209 5.60 19.58 10.49
CA HIS A 209 6.66 18.58 10.46
C HIS A 209 7.42 18.48 11.79
N ARG A 210 7.65 19.61 12.46
CA ARG A 210 8.24 19.64 13.80
C ARG A 210 7.34 18.92 14.80
N GLN A 211 6.02 19.14 14.75
CA GLN A 211 5.07 18.47 15.64
C GLN A 211 5.01 16.95 15.38
N CYS A 212 5.08 16.52 14.12
CA CYS A 212 5.21 15.10 13.77
C CYS A 212 6.47 14.45 14.39
N ARG A 213 7.54 15.23 14.62
CA ARG A 213 8.81 14.80 15.23
C ARG A 213 8.87 14.99 16.74
N GLU A 214 7.74 15.17 17.42
CA GLU A 214 7.72 15.19 18.89
C GLU A 214 8.15 13.84 19.46
N LYS A 215 9.02 13.86 20.46
CA LYS A 215 9.53 12.62 21.09
C LYS A 215 8.41 11.87 21.80
N THR A 216 7.49 12.60 22.42
CA THR A 216 6.29 12.04 23.05
C THR A 216 5.25 11.70 21.98
N PRO A 217 4.89 10.41 21.77
CA PRO A 217 4.00 10.01 20.68
C PRO A 217 2.62 10.68 20.70
N GLN A 218 2.08 10.90 21.90
CA GLN A 218 0.75 11.51 22.10
C GLN A 218 0.72 13.00 21.77
N ALA A 219 1.88 13.67 21.71
CA ALA A 219 1.97 15.07 21.31
C ALA A 219 2.00 15.26 19.78
N ARG A 220 2.20 14.16 19.03
CA ARG A 220 2.16 14.18 17.56
C ARG A 220 0.72 14.29 17.07
N PRO A 221 0.47 14.95 15.93
CA PRO A 221 -0.86 15.02 15.32
C PRO A 221 -1.33 13.63 14.86
N SER A 222 -2.62 13.51 14.56
CA SER A 222 -3.18 12.41 13.80
C SER A 222 -2.88 12.56 12.30
N ALA A 223 -2.96 11.47 11.54
CA ALA A 223 -2.80 11.53 10.09
C ALA A 223 -3.85 12.46 9.44
N GLY A 224 -5.08 12.48 9.98
CA GLY A 224 -6.14 13.38 9.52
C GLY A 224 -5.81 14.86 9.73
N GLU A 225 -5.25 15.22 10.88
CA GLU A 225 -4.81 16.60 11.14
C GLU A 225 -3.66 17.03 10.20
N VAL A 226 -2.73 16.12 9.90
CA VAL A 226 -1.63 16.40 8.95
C VAL A 226 -2.17 16.57 7.54
N LEU A 227 -3.10 15.69 7.11
CA LEU A 227 -3.73 15.77 5.80
C LEU A 227 -4.48 17.10 5.63
N GLN A 228 -5.35 17.43 6.58
CA GLN A 228 -6.11 18.69 6.55
C GLN A 228 -5.18 19.89 6.44
N PHE A 229 -4.07 19.89 7.19
CA PHE A 229 -3.08 20.96 7.11
C PHE A 229 -2.43 21.07 5.73
N TYR A 230 -2.13 19.96 5.07
CA TYR A 230 -1.60 19.98 3.70
C TYR A 230 -2.62 20.46 2.68
N GLU A 231 -3.87 20.03 2.79
CA GLU A 231 -4.96 20.47 1.92
C GLU A 231 -5.18 21.98 2.03
N ASP A 232 -5.27 22.51 3.27
CA ASP A 232 -5.40 23.94 3.53
C ASP A 232 -4.21 24.74 2.98
N LEU A 233 -3.00 24.17 3.08
CA LEU A 233 -1.79 24.79 2.56
C LEU A 233 -1.78 24.85 1.03
N LEU A 234 -2.10 23.74 0.38
CA LEU A 234 -2.20 23.67 -1.07
C LEU A 234 -3.28 24.63 -1.58
N GLN A 235 -4.47 24.63 -0.97
CA GLN A 235 -5.55 25.52 -1.36
C GLN A 235 -5.16 27.00 -1.24
N ARG A 236 -4.45 27.37 -0.15
CA ARG A 236 -3.91 28.74 0.00
C ARG A 236 -2.92 29.08 -1.11
N HIS A 237 -1.95 28.23 -1.40
CA HIS A 237 -0.97 28.51 -2.45
C HIS A 237 -1.56 28.50 -3.86
N PHE A 238 -2.60 27.70 -4.13
CA PHE A 238 -3.36 27.77 -5.38
C PHE A 238 -4.12 29.10 -5.50
N ASN A 239 -4.80 29.54 -4.44
CA ASN A 239 -5.55 30.80 -4.43
C ASN A 239 -4.63 32.04 -4.51
N GLU A 240 -3.42 31.95 -3.93
CA GLU A 240 -2.41 33.01 -3.96
C GLU A 240 -1.58 33.02 -5.27
N GLY A 241 -1.83 32.09 -6.20
CA GLY A 241 -1.13 32.00 -7.49
C GLY A 241 0.33 31.58 -7.40
N ILE A 242 0.75 30.98 -6.28
CA ILE A 242 2.13 30.55 -6.02
C ILE A 242 2.45 29.25 -6.78
N TYR A 243 1.46 28.38 -6.97
CA TYR A 243 1.54 27.22 -7.84
C TYR A 243 0.56 27.39 -9.01
N SER A 244 1.09 27.46 -10.23
CA SER A 244 0.26 27.40 -11.44
C SER A 244 -0.10 25.94 -11.69
N ALA A 245 -1.39 25.65 -11.88
CA ALA A 245 -1.79 24.40 -12.49
C ALA A 245 -1.16 24.36 -13.88
N LYS A 246 -0.08 23.60 -14.04
CA LYS A 246 0.29 23.11 -15.35
C LYS A 246 -0.76 22.06 -15.71
N GLU A 247 -1.83 22.51 -16.35
CA GLU A 247 -2.58 21.68 -17.27
C GLU A 247 -1.62 21.34 -18.42
N GLU A 248 -0.87 20.25 -18.29
CA GLU A 248 -0.13 19.66 -19.40
C GLU A 248 -0.53 18.18 -19.52
N LEU A 249 -1.53 17.98 -20.39
CA LEU A 249 -1.95 16.80 -21.19
C LEU A 249 -2.41 15.52 -20.50
#